data_AF-A0A8T7CQP3-F1
#
_entry.id   AF-A0A8T7CQP3-F1
#
_cell.length_a   1.000
_cell.length_b   1.000
_cell.length_c   1.000
_cell.angle_alpha   90.00
_cell.angle_beta   90.00
_cell.angle_gamma   90.00
#
_symmetry.space_group_name_H-M   'P 1'
#
loop_
_entity.id
_entity.type
_entity.pdbx_description
1 polymer ?
#
loop_
_entity_poly.entity_id
_entity_poly.type
_entity_poly.pdbx_seq_one_letter_code
_entity_poly.pdbx_strand_id
1 'polypeptide(L)'
;MANEAYITNGTALLFNGEVGADVALSAEAVADGAGRVSAQRDLGAAPREFMFSWSCECQWQATPTQYGVLEIYVAGAPDSDSTQIDGDVGASDAALGDVDMRRNLKFIGRVVSENAVASEVCVNSGVFTHYQRYLSIVVFNAGGATLNATDSNFRFDLTPKAIQGQ
;
A
#
# COMPACT_ATOMS: atom_id res chain seq x y z
N MET A 1 24.55 9.69 -27.27
CA MET A 1 24.97 8.70 -26.25
C MET A 1 23.85 8.61 -25.24
N ALA A 2 23.27 7.43 -25.05
CA ALA A 2 22.34 7.20 -23.95
C ALA A 2 23.18 6.88 -22.71
N ASN A 3 23.08 7.68 -21.67
CA ASN A 3 23.64 7.34 -20.37
C ASN A 3 22.60 6.49 -19.64
N GLU A 4 22.88 5.22 -19.47
CA GLU A 4 22.07 4.33 -18.65
C GLU A 4 22.48 4.48 -17.18
N ALA A 5 21.49 4.57 -16.29
CA ALA A 5 21.69 4.53 -14.85
C ALA A 5 21.06 3.25 -14.31
N TYR A 6 21.87 2.37 -13.75
CA TYR A 6 21.40 1.14 -13.11
C TYR A 6 21.02 1.44 -11.66
N ILE A 7 19.90 0.89 -11.22
CA ILE A 7 19.34 1.10 -9.88
C ILE A 7 19.25 -0.26 -9.21
N THR A 8 19.81 -0.38 -8.02
CA THR A 8 19.73 -1.61 -7.23
C THR A 8 18.41 -1.62 -6.47
N ASN A 9 17.68 -2.73 -6.56
CA ASN A 9 16.51 -2.96 -5.71
C ASN A 9 16.97 -3.55 -4.38
N GLY A 10 16.48 -3.01 -3.26
CA GLY A 10 16.67 -3.63 -1.95
C GLY A 10 15.69 -4.80 -1.72
N THR A 11 15.64 -5.30 -0.49
CA THR A 11 14.71 -6.36 -0.11
C THR A 11 13.27 -5.85 -0.12
N ALA A 12 12.38 -6.59 -0.78
CA ALA A 12 10.96 -6.29 -0.77
C ALA A 12 10.38 -6.49 0.65
N LEU A 13 9.59 -5.53 1.10
CA LEU A 13 8.82 -5.59 2.34
C LEU A 13 7.39 -6.02 2.02
N LEU A 14 6.93 -7.09 2.66
CA LEU A 14 5.58 -7.59 2.50
C LEU A 14 4.62 -6.94 3.52
N PHE A 15 3.59 -6.29 3.01
CA PHE A 15 2.43 -5.80 3.77
C PHE A 15 1.24 -6.73 3.55
N ASN A 16 0.84 -7.47 4.60
CA ASN A 16 -0.23 -8.47 4.58
C ASN A 16 -0.72 -8.75 6.03
N GLY A 17 -1.88 -9.39 6.22
CA GLY A 17 -2.36 -9.94 7.50
C GLY A 17 -1.75 -11.30 7.90
N GLU A 18 -1.06 -11.99 6.98
CA GLU A 18 -0.45 -13.29 7.24
C GLU A 18 0.67 -13.24 8.30
N VAL A 19 0.74 -14.31 9.09
CA VAL A 19 1.85 -14.51 10.03
C VAL A 19 3.16 -14.62 9.26
N GLY A 20 4.09 -13.70 9.53
CA GLY A 20 5.39 -13.64 8.87
C GLY A 20 5.53 -12.51 7.84
N ALA A 21 4.49 -11.72 7.60
CA ALA A 21 4.61 -10.45 6.88
C ALA A 21 5.56 -9.48 7.62
N ASP A 22 6.28 -8.64 6.87
CA ASP A 22 7.18 -7.64 7.44
C ASP A 22 6.41 -6.52 8.16
N VAL A 23 5.19 -6.23 7.67
CA VAL A 23 4.30 -5.21 8.21
C VAL A 23 2.86 -5.71 8.14
N ALA A 24 2.14 -5.60 9.27
CA ALA A 24 0.74 -5.99 9.33
C ALA A 24 -0.13 -5.03 8.51
N LEU A 25 -0.93 -5.59 7.60
CA LEU A 25 -2.00 -4.92 6.88
C LEU A 25 -3.12 -5.93 6.64
N SER A 26 -4.06 -6.00 7.58
CA SER A 26 -5.24 -6.84 7.49
C SER A 26 -6.27 -6.27 6.50
N ALA A 27 -6.03 -6.43 5.19
CA ALA A 27 -6.92 -5.99 4.12
C ALA A 27 -7.97 -7.03 3.71
N GLU A 28 -7.98 -8.19 4.35
CA GLU A 28 -9.00 -9.21 4.19
C GLU A 28 -10.39 -8.70 4.58
N ALA A 29 -11.41 -9.15 3.85
CA ALA A 29 -12.81 -8.84 4.13
C ALA A 29 -13.17 -7.34 4.21
N VAL A 30 -12.37 -6.44 3.63
CA VAL A 30 -12.66 -5.01 3.58
C VAL A 30 -13.88 -4.77 2.70
N ALA A 31 -14.95 -4.27 3.31
CA ALA A 31 -16.20 -3.96 2.62
C ALA A 31 -16.00 -2.87 1.55
N ASP A 32 -16.90 -2.83 0.57
CA ASP A 32 -16.98 -1.70 -0.35
C ASP A 32 -17.25 -0.40 0.41
N GLY A 33 -16.56 0.67 0.02
CA GLY A 33 -16.62 1.96 0.71
C GLY A 33 -15.84 2.02 2.03
N ALA A 34 -15.05 0.99 2.37
CA ALA A 34 -14.21 0.95 3.56
C ALA A 34 -12.71 0.92 3.21
N GLY A 35 -11.87 1.26 4.18
CA GLY A 35 -10.42 1.22 4.03
C GLY A 35 -9.71 0.60 5.23
N ARG A 36 -8.44 0.25 5.03
CA ARG A 36 -7.53 -0.27 6.05
C ARG A 36 -6.22 0.48 6.02
N VAL A 37 -5.64 0.62 7.20
CA VAL A 37 -4.36 1.26 7.44
C VAL A 37 -3.41 0.17 7.93
N SER A 38 -2.20 0.10 7.41
CA SER A 38 -1.18 -0.82 7.90
C SER A 38 -0.64 -0.37 9.25
N ALA A 39 0.03 -1.27 9.97
CA ALA A 39 0.99 -0.85 10.99
C ALA A 39 2.03 0.09 10.36
N GLN A 40 2.46 1.10 11.12
CA GLN A 40 3.46 2.05 10.66
C GLN A 40 4.83 1.37 10.56
N ARG A 41 5.49 1.53 9.40
CA ARG A 41 6.83 1.03 9.16
C ARG A 41 7.86 2.14 9.37
N ASP A 42 8.85 1.85 10.21
CA ASP A 42 10.07 2.65 10.32
C ASP A 42 11.08 2.23 9.23
N LEU A 43 11.46 3.18 8.38
CA LEU A 43 12.44 3.01 7.30
C LEU A 43 13.88 3.33 7.76
N GLY A 44 14.07 3.69 9.02
CA GLY A 44 15.37 4.03 9.60
C GLY A 44 15.71 5.53 9.53
N ALA A 45 16.76 5.91 10.26
CA ALA A 45 17.29 7.27 10.23
C ALA A 45 18.05 7.54 8.91
N ALA A 46 18.11 8.80 8.49
CA ALA A 46 18.82 9.21 7.29
C ALA A 46 20.36 9.00 7.38
N PRO A 47 21.08 8.76 6.26
CA PRO A 47 20.57 8.64 4.89
C PRO A 47 19.87 7.28 4.63
N ARG A 48 18.78 7.32 3.85
CA ARG A 48 17.94 6.17 3.50
C ARG A 48 17.41 6.28 2.08
N GLU A 49 16.90 5.19 1.54
CA GLU A 49 16.23 5.17 0.25
C GLU A 49 14.94 6.00 0.29
N PHE A 50 14.71 6.78 -0.78
CA PHE A 50 13.51 7.62 -0.90
C PHE A 50 12.63 7.25 -2.10
N MET A 51 13.08 6.33 -2.96
CA MET A 51 12.31 5.83 -4.09
C MET A 51 11.89 4.40 -3.82
N PHE A 52 10.64 4.08 -4.13
CA PHE A 52 10.07 2.76 -3.92
C PHE A 52 9.30 2.33 -5.17
N SER A 53 9.42 1.05 -5.52
CA SER A 53 8.41 0.38 -6.37
C SER A 53 7.43 -0.37 -5.50
N TRP A 54 6.18 -0.41 -5.93
CA TRP A 54 5.15 -1.23 -5.31
C TRP A 54 4.55 -2.20 -6.32
N SER A 55 4.10 -3.35 -5.82
CA SER A 55 3.21 -4.28 -6.52
C SER A 55 2.07 -4.65 -5.59
N CYS A 56 0.85 -4.66 -6.09
CA CYS A 56 -0.32 -5.05 -5.33
C CYS A 56 -1.13 -6.09 -6.09
N GLU A 57 -1.47 -7.16 -5.40
CA GLU A 57 -2.38 -8.21 -5.86
C GLU A 57 -3.60 -8.20 -4.94
N CYS A 58 -4.80 -8.25 -5.50
CA CYS A 58 -6.01 -8.40 -4.71
C CYS A 58 -7.06 -9.21 -5.47
N GLN A 59 -7.88 -9.93 -4.70
CA GLN A 59 -9.06 -10.62 -5.18
C GLN A 59 -10.29 -10.13 -4.41
N TRP A 60 -11.42 -9.99 -5.09
CA TRP A 60 -12.71 -9.72 -4.45
C TRP A 60 -13.41 -11.02 -4.04
N GLN A 61 -14.28 -10.99 -3.04
CA GLN A 61 -15.02 -12.20 -2.61
C GLN A 61 -16.23 -12.49 -3.51
N ALA A 62 -16.87 -11.43 -3.98
CA ALA A 62 -18.02 -11.44 -4.88
C ALA A 62 -17.63 -10.74 -6.19
N THR A 63 -18.51 -10.83 -7.18
CA THR A 63 -18.28 -10.16 -8.48
C THR A 63 -18.16 -8.65 -8.25
N PRO A 64 -16.97 -8.05 -8.42
CA PRO A 64 -16.82 -6.61 -8.30
C PRO A 64 -17.53 -5.91 -9.48
N THR A 65 -17.74 -4.61 -9.33
CA THR A 65 -18.13 -3.77 -10.45
C THR A 65 -16.96 -3.71 -11.43
N GLN A 66 -17.23 -3.93 -12.72
CA GLN A 66 -16.17 -3.77 -13.72
C GLN A 66 -15.59 -2.36 -13.65
N TYR A 67 -14.27 -2.25 -13.65
CA TYR A 67 -13.51 -1.02 -13.42
C TYR A 67 -13.63 -0.44 -12.00
N GLY A 68 -14.25 -1.18 -11.08
CA GLY A 68 -14.12 -0.94 -9.64
C GLY A 68 -12.65 -1.10 -9.21
N VAL A 69 -12.28 -0.40 -8.15
CA VAL A 69 -10.86 -0.22 -7.81
C VAL A 69 -10.57 -0.45 -6.34
N LEU A 70 -9.38 -0.99 -6.06
CA LEU A 70 -8.71 -0.87 -4.78
C LEU A 70 -7.70 0.26 -4.88
N GLU A 71 -7.99 1.38 -4.23
CA GLU A 71 -7.11 2.55 -4.21
C GLU A 71 -6.01 2.38 -3.17
N ILE A 72 -4.81 2.86 -3.48
CA ILE A 72 -3.63 2.72 -2.66
C ILE A 72 -3.05 4.11 -2.38
N TYR A 73 -2.87 4.39 -1.10
CA TYR A 73 -2.33 5.63 -0.57
C TYR A 73 -1.17 5.36 0.38
N VAL A 74 -0.41 6.42 0.61
CA VAL A 74 0.67 6.47 1.59
C VAL A 74 0.40 7.59 2.57
N ALA A 75 0.59 7.28 3.86
CA ALA A 75 0.69 8.26 4.92
C ALA A 75 2.12 8.27 5.48
N GLY A 76 2.72 9.44 5.64
CA GLY A 76 4.03 9.57 6.24
C GLY A 76 4.01 10.25 7.61
N ALA A 77 5.11 10.11 8.34
CA ALA A 77 5.38 10.90 9.54
C ALA A 77 6.86 11.28 9.63
N PRO A 78 7.20 12.50 10.12
CA PRO A 78 8.56 13.02 10.13
C PRO A 78 9.50 12.27 11.09
N ASP A 79 10.80 12.40 10.85
CA ASP A 79 11.86 11.76 11.63
C ASP A 79 11.84 12.12 13.13
N SER A 80 11.35 13.31 13.46
CA SER A 80 11.30 13.84 14.83
C SER A 80 10.05 13.42 15.60
N ASP A 81 9.02 12.93 14.92
CA ASP A 81 7.72 12.59 15.54
C ASP A 81 6.96 11.57 14.70
N SER A 82 6.92 10.33 15.18
CA SER A 82 6.19 9.23 14.52
C SER A 82 4.66 9.35 14.65
N THR A 83 4.17 10.25 15.51
CA THR A 83 2.73 10.43 15.78
C THR A 83 2.09 11.47 14.86
N GLN A 84 2.89 12.33 14.23
CA GLN A 84 2.41 13.30 13.25
C GLN A 84 2.20 12.62 11.89
N ILE A 85 1.17 11.77 11.80
CA ILE A 85 0.85 10.96 10.63
C ILE A 85 -0.09 11.73 9.70
N ASP A 86 0.23 11.75 8.40
CA ASP A 86 -0.65 12.34 7.39
C ASP A 86 -2.08 11.78 7.48
N GLY A 87 -3.07 12.68 7.49
CA GLY A 87 -4.49 12.31 7.57
C GLY A 87 -4.96 11.75 8.92
N ASP A 88 -4.09 11.69 9.94
CA ASP A 88 -4.39 11.15 11.27
C ASP A 88 -4.96 9.72 11.24
N VAL A 89 -4.40 8.89 10.36
CA VAL A 89 -4.89 7.53 10.11
C VAL A 89 -4.51 6.51 11.19
N GLY A 90 -3.70 6.92 12.17
CA GLY A 90 -3.15 6.05 13.20
C GLY A 90 -1.90 5.27 12.77
N ALA A 91 -1.24 4.64 13.74
CA ALA A 91 0.05 3.94 13.56
C ALA A 91 -0.06 2.41 13.59
N SER A 92 -1.27 1.87 13.79
CA SER A 92 -1.54 0.44 13.96
C SER A 92 -2.39 -0.09 12.82
N ASP A 93 -2.28 -1.40 12.57
CA ASP A 93 -3.21 -2.09 11.67
C ASP A 93 -4.65 -1.95 12.15
N ALA A 94 -5.44 -1.18 11.41
CA ALA A 94 -6.78 -0.78 11.81
C ALA A 94 -7.69 -0.44 10.62
N ALA A 95 -8.98 -0.43 10.88
CA ALA A 95 -9.95 0.18 9.99
C ALA A 95 -9.63 1.67 9.83
N LEU A 96 -9.72 2.17 8.60
CA LEU A 96 -9.65 3.60 8.34
C LEU A 96 -10.84 4.28 9.02
N GLY A 97 -10.57 5.21 9.93
CA GLY A 97 -11.59 5.80 10.81
C GLY A 97 -12.65 6.60 10.07
N ASP A 98 -12.25 7.33 9.02
CA ASP A 98 -13.16 8.05 8.14
C ASP A 98 -12.63 8.03 6.69
N VAL A 99 -13.54 7.84 5.74
CA VAL A 99 -13.25 7.83 4.30
C VAL A 99 -12.68 9.18 3.83
N ASP A 100 -13.01 10.28 4.51
CA ASP A 100 -12.53 11.63 4.19
C ASP A 100 -11.07 11.87 4.58
N MET A 101 -10.48 11.05 5.47
CA MET A 101 -9.06 11.12 5.83
C MET A 101 -8.15 10.96 4.60
N ARG A 102 -8.60 10.21 3.59
CA ARG A 102 -7.89 9.98 2.32
C ARG A 102 -7.54 11.26 1.57
N ARG A 103 -8.28 12.34 1.79
CA ARG A 103 -8.06 13.65 1.13
C ARG A 103 -6.71 14.27 1.49
N ASN A 104 -6.15 13.90 2.64
CA ASN A 104 -4.85 14.36 3.12
C ASN A 104 -3.72 13.34 2.87
N LEU A 105 -4.02 12.20 2.22
CA LEU A 105 -3.04 11.16 1.93
C LEU A 105 -2.45 11.31 0.52
N LYS A 106 -1.27 10.73 0.31
CA LYS A 106 -0.65 10.67 -1.01
C LYS A 106 -1.14 9.45 -1.78
N PHE A 107 -1.92 9.66 -2.83
CA PHE A 107 -2.30 8.58 -3.75
C PHE A 107 -1.09 8.07 -4.54
N ILE A 108 -0.87 6.76 -4.58
CA ILE A 108 0.27 6.14 -5.29
C ILE A 108 -0.16 5.20 -6.43
N GLY A 109 -1.42 4.79 -6.46
CA GLY A 109 -1.94 3.91 -7.49
C GLY A 109 -3.22 3.20 -7.09
N ARG A 110 -3.66 2.27 -7.94
CA ARG A 110 -4.86 1.47 -7.70
C ARG A 110 -4.77 0.12 -8.43
N VAL A 111 -5.38 -0.91 -7.88
CA VAL A 111 -5.67 -2.16 -8.60
C VAL A 111 -7.08 -2.07 -9.15
N VAL A 112 -7.27 -2.43 -10.42
CA VAL A 112 -8.56 -2.32 -11.11
C VAL A 112 -9.10 -3.72 -11.38
N SER A 113 -10.38 -3.94 -11.11
CA SER A 113 -11.09 -5.11 -11.62
C SER A 113 -11.30 -4.93 -13.12
N GLU A 114 -10.51 -5.63 -13.93
CA GLU A 114 -10.60 -5.59 -15.39
C GLU A 114 -11.84 -6.31 -15.92
N ASN A 115 -12.22 -7.41 -15.27
CA ASN A 115 -13.46 -8.12 -15.53
C ASN A 115 -14.30 -8.23 -14.26
N ALA A 116 -15.63 -8.20 -14.41
CA ALA A 116 -16.58 -8.44 -13.33
C ALA A 116 -16.61 -9.93 -12.95
N VAL A 117 -15.56 -10.42 -12.29
CA VAL A 117 -15.39 -11.82 -11.87
C VAL A 117 -14.84 -11.87 -10.43
N ALA A 118 -15.51 -12.60 -9.55
CA ALA A 118 -15.12 -12.70 -8.13
C ALA A 118 -13.75 -13.32 -7.93
N SER A 119 -13.40 -14.37 -8.68
CA SER A 119 -12.18 -15.15 -8.41
C SER A 119 -10.95 -14.69 -9.19
N GLU A 120 -11.03 -13.57 -9.90
CA GLU A 120 -9.89 -13.04 -10.64
C GLU A 120 -8.93 -12.32 -9.70
N VAL A 121 -7.67 -12.75 -9.69
CA VAL A 121 -6.60 -12.03 -9.00
C VAL A 121 -6.20 -10.87 -9.90
N CYS A 122 -6.48 -9.66 -9.44
CA CYS A 122 -6.13 -8.44 -10.12
C CYS A 122 -4.78 -7.94 -9.60
N VAL A 123 -3.91 -7.49 -10.51
CA VAL A 123 -2.55 -7.06 -10.15
C VAL A 123 -2.25 -5.71 -10.79
N ASN A 124 -1.61 -4.82 -10.04
CA ASN A 124 -1.01 -3.61 -10.60
C ASN A 124 0.29 -3.25 -9.86
N SER A 125 1.12 -2.42 -10.49
CA SER A 125 2.40 -1.99 -9.91
C SER A 125 2.72 -0.55 -10.28
N GLY A 126 3.65 0.06 -9.56
CA GLY A 126 4.07 1.44 -9.82
C GLY A 126 5.30 1.86 -9.04
N VAL A 127 5.59 3.16 -9.06
CA VAL A 127 6.71 3.77 -8.33
C VAL A 127 6.27 5.08 -7.69
N PHE A 128 6.84 5.38 -6.52
CA PHE A 128 6.64 6.67 -5.85
C PHE A 128 7.89 7.08 -5.06
N THR A 129 7.91 8.35 -4.66
CA THR A 129 8.91 8.91 -3.76
C THR A 129 8.35 9.13 -2.36
N HIS A 130 9.14 8.85 -1.34
CA HIS A 130 8.81 9.06 0.07
C HIS A 130 10.06 9.50 0.82
N TYR A 131 10.01 10.65 1.48
CA TYR A 131 11.19 11.24 2.13
C TYR A 131 11.19 11.08 3.64
N GLN A 132 10.03 10.80 4.23
CA GLN A 132 9.87 10.68 5.68
C GLN A 132 10.37 9.32 6.19
N ARG A 133 10.74 9.26 7.47
CA ARG A 133 11.20 8.02 8.13
C ARG A 133 10.11 6.98 8.25
N TYR A 134 8.91 7.43 8.59
CA TYR A 134 7.80 6.55 8.86
C TYR A 134 6.84 6.51 7.67
N LEU A 135 6.32 5.32 7.38
CA LEU A 135 5.44 5.04 6.25
C LEU A 135 4.32 4.10 6.70
N SER A 136 3.08 4.46 6.39
CA SER A 136 1.93 3.56 6.47
C SER A 136 1.28 3.44 5.10
N ILE A 137 0.85 2.23 4.74
CA ILE A 137 0.06 1.97 3.54
C ILE A 137 -1.41 2.02 3.92
N VAL A 138 -2.20 2.72 3.10
CA VAL A 138 -3.66 2.78 3.26
C VAL A 138 -4.30 2.27 1.99
N VAL A 139 -5.18 1.28 2.13
CA VAL A 139 -5.97 0.74 1.03
C VAL A 139 -7.43 1.13 1.21
N PHE A 140 -8.11 1.48 0.12
CA PHE A 140 -9.52 1.83 0.12
C PHE A 140 -10.26 1.07 -0.98
N ASN A 141 -11.28 0.32 -0.60
CA ASN A 141 -12.04 -0.50 -1.53
C ASN A 141 -13.20 0.28 -2.12
N ALA A 142 -13.12 0.57 -3.41
CA ALA A 142 -14.19 1.09 -4.24
C ALA A 142 -14.50 0.12 -5.39
N GLY A 143 -14.40 -1.19 -5.11
CA GLY A 143 -14.59 -2.27 -6.06
C GLY A 143 -16.06 -2.66 -6.30
N GLY A 144 -16.99 -2.15 -5.50
CA GLY A 144 -18.40 -2.55 -5.53
C GLY A 144 -18.67 -3.94 -4.92
N ALA A 145 -17.66 -4.54 -4.29
CA ALA A 145 -17.75 -5.82 -3.56
C ALA A 145 -16.70 -5.83 -2.44
N THR A 146 -16.88 -6.69 -1.44
CA THR A 146 -15.89 -6.92 -0.37
C THR A 146 -14.64 -7.60 -0.92
N LEU A 147 -13.45 -7.23 -0.43
CA LEU A 147 -12.21 -7.98 -0.66
C LEU A 147 -12.31 -9.41 -0.12
N ASN A 148 -11.54 -10.33 -0.69
CA ASN A 148 -11.51 -11.72 -0.23
C ASN A 148 -11.12 -11.79 1.26
N ALA A 149 -11.77 -12.68 2.01
CA ALA A 149 -11.55 -12.86 3.44
C ALA A 149 -10.32 -13.74 3.78
N THR A 150 -9.51 -14.09 2.79
CA THR A 150 -8.28 -14.89 2.93
C THR A 150 -7.08 -13.98 2.74
N ASP A 151 -6.19 -13.94 3.74
CA ASP A 151 -5.03 -13.04 3.77
C ASP A 151 -4.11 -13.21 2.55
N SER A 152 -3.90 -14.45 2.07
CA SER A 152 -3.07 -14.74 0.90
C SER A 152 -3.63 -14.21 -0.43
N ASN A 153 -4.90 -13.82 -0.47
CA ASN A 153 -5.55 -13.24 -1.65
C ASN A 153 -5.39 -11.71 -1.73
N PHE A 154 -4.71 -11.11 -0.77
CA PHE A 154 -4.24 -9.73 -0.83
C PHE A 154 -2.72 -9.73 -0.62
N ARG A 155 -1.97 -9.00 -1.45
CA ARG A 155 -0.53 -8.88 -1.30
C ARG A 155 -0.09 -7.49 -1.69
N PHE A 156 0.70 -6.84 -0.84
CA PHE A 156 1.36 -5.59 -1.20
C PHE A 156 2.86 -5.69 -0.92
N ASP A 157 3.66 -5.66 -1.98
CA ASP A 157 5.12 -5.66 -1.89
C ASP A 157 5.65 -4.24 -2.10
N LEU A 158 6.49 -3.78 -1.18
CA LEU A 158 7.19 -2.51 -1.28
C LEU A 158 8.69 -2.74 -1.38
N THR A 159 9.29 -2.34 -2.50
CA THR A 159 10.73 -2.55 -2.75
C THR A 159 11.45 -1.21 -2.79
N PRO A 160 12.39 -0.94 -1.86
CA PRO A 160 13.22 0.26 -1.92
C PRO A 160 14.17 0.20 -3.13
N LYS A 161 14.41 1.36 -3.72
CA LYS A 161 15.31 1.54 -4.86
C LYS A 161 16.48 2.42 -4.45
N ALA A 162 17.67 1.84 -4.43
CA ALA A 162 18.91 2.55 -4.20
C ALA A 162 19.45 3.10 -5.53
N ILE A 163 19.50 4.44 -5.65
CA ILE A 163 20.18 5.09 -6.78
C ILE A 163 21.68 4.82 -6.59
N GLN A 164 22.29 4.14 -7.57
CA GLN A 164 23.71 3.79 -7.51
C GLN A 164 24.55 5.07 -7.49
N GLY A 165 25.23 5.32 -6.36
CA GLY A 165 25.93 6.58 -6.06
C GLY A 165 26.15 6.86 -4.56
N GLN A 166 25.69 5.98 -3.67
CA GLN A 166 26.03 5.96 -2.24
C GLN A 166 26.57 4.58 -1.87
#